data_AF-A0A0Q6W3P1-F1
#
_entry.id   AF-A0A0Q6W3P1-F1
#
_cell.length_a   1.000
_cell.length_b   1.000
_cell.length_c   1.000
_cell.angle_alpha   90.00
_cell.angle_beta   90.00
_cell.angle_gamma   90.00
#
_symmetry.space_group_name_H-M   'P 1'
#
loop_
_entity.id
_entity.type
_entity.pdbx_description
1 polymer ?
#
loop_
_entity_poly.entity_id
_entity_poly.type
_entity_poly.pdbx_seq_one_letter_code
_entity_poly.pdbx_strand_id
1 'polypeptide(L)'
;MNNEILPLVETKMGRAITNSRAVADYFKKRHADVLRAIDGLDCSTEFNERNFTSVKYLDGKGEERRSFDMTRDGWVFLAMGFTGPRAAAFKEAYIARFNAMEEEPRRQHRTAFFVNEEQGLRLAADEAEKRAGEPQRKRPRCALP
;
A
#
# COMPACT_ATOMS: atom_id res chain seq x y z
N MET A 1 8.74 -17.58 -19.02
CA MET A 1 9.38 -16.74 -18.00
C MET A 1 8.66 -15.40 -18.00
N ASN A 2 7.63 -15.30 -17.17
CA ASN A 2 6.72 -14.16 -17.13
C ASN A 2 7.39 -13.07 -16.31
N ASN A 3 7.84 -12.04 -16.99
CA ASN A 3 8.52 -10.91 -16.38
C ASN A 3 7.46 -9.84 -16.07
N GLU A 4 6.83 -9.95 -14.91
CA GLU A 4 6.01 -8.90 -14.28
C GLU A 4 6.92 -7.74 -13.81
N ILE A 5 7.73 -7.18 -14.71
CA ILE A 5 8.57 -6.05 -14.39
C ILE A 5 7.69 -4.81 -14.45
N LEU A 6 7.06 -4.48 -13.32
CA LEU A 6 6.68 -3.11 -13.03
C LEU A 6 7.89 -2.20 -13.35
N PRO A 7 7.67 -1.04 -13.97
CA PRO A 7 8.78 -0.18 -14.38
C PRO A 7 9.68 0.11 -13.17
N LEU A 8 11.00 0.06 -13.36
CA LEU A 8 12.00 0.17 -12.29
C LEU A 8 11.60 1.27 -11.31
N VAL A 9 11.30 0.86 -10.09
CA VAL A 9 10.91 1.74 -8.99
C VAL A 9 12.17 2.07 -8.21
N GLU A 10 12.68 3.28 -8.38
CA GLU A 10 13.73 3.82 -7.55
C GLU A 10 13.10 4.48 -6.31
N THR A 11 13.54 4.06 -5.12
CA THR A 11 13.07 4.66 -3.87
C THR A 11 13.87 5.93 -3.61
N LYS A 12 13.33 7.08 -4.03
CA LYS A 12 13.89 8.39 -3.67
C LYS A 12 13.10 8.94 -2.49
N MET A 13 13.77 9.20 -1.37
CA MET A 13 13.15 9.76 -0.14
C MET A 13 11.96 8.93 0.39
N GLY A 14 12.05 7.59 0.35
CA GLY A 14 10.99 6.70 0.86
C GLY A 14 9.76 6.56 -0.03
N ARG A 15 9.74 7.23 -1.20
CA ARG A 15 8.65 7.12 -2.18
C ARG A 15 9.12 6.33 -3.39
N ALA A 16 8.26 5.42 -3.84
CA ALA A 16 8.42 4.69 -5.09
C ALA A 16 8.31 5.67 -6.28
N ILE A 17 9.43 5.92 -6.98
CA ILE A 17 9.50 6.78 -8.17
C ILE A 17 9.91 5.94 -9.38
N THR A 18 9.35 6.27 -10.55
CA THR A 18 9.66 5.62 -11.82
C THR A 18 10.09 6.68 -12.84
N ASN A 19 11.07 6.36 -13.68
CA ASN A 19 11.53 7.26 -14.74
C ASN A 19 10.77 7.05 -16.06
N SER A 20 10.53 8.11 -16.84
CA SER A 20 9.83 8.02 -18.14
C SER A 20 10.57 7.17 -19.18
N ARG A 21 11.89 6.96 -19.03
CA ARG A 21 12.66 5.98 -19.82
C ARG A 21 12.26 4.54 -19.51
N ALA A 22 12.10 4.20 -18.23
CA ALA A 22 11.66 2.87 -17.80
C ALA A 22 10.24 2.57 -18.29
N VAL A 23 9.36 3.58 -18.28
CA VAL A 23 8.01 3.48 -18.87
C VAL A 23 8.08 3.24 -20.38
N ALA A 24 8.95 3.96 -21.10
CA ALA A 24 9.16 3.74 -22.53
C ALA A 24 9.60 2.30 -22.83
N ASP A 25 10.54 1.76 -22.04
CA ASP A 25 11.07 0.41 -22.19
C ASP A 25 10.04 -0.68 -21.89
N TYR A 26 9.18 -0.45 -20.89
CA TYR A 26 8.10 -1.37 -20.51
C TYR A 26 7.05 -1.49 -21.61
N PHE A 27 6.52 -0.34 -22.07
CA PHE A 27 5.49 -0.29 -23.11
C PHE A 27 6.04 -0.45 -24.53
N LYS A 28 7.36 -0.56 -24.71
CA LYS A 28 8.06 -0.60 -26.01
C LYS A 28 7.67 0.55 -26.91
N LYS A 29 7.64 1.75 -26.33
CA LYS A 29 7.41 3.01 -27.02
C LYS A 29 8.71 3.79 -27.08
N ARG A 30 8.86 4.68 -28.06
CA ARG A 30 10.01 5.60 -28.07
C ARG A 30 9.87 6.58 -26.91
N HIS A 31 10.99 6.93 -26.28
CA HIS A 31 10.99 7.89 -25.17
C HIS A 31 10.36 9.24 -25.56
N ALA A 32 10.61 9.71 -26.79
CA ALA A 32 10.00 10.92 -27.33
C ALA A 32 8.45 10.86 -27.38
N ASP A 33 7.87 9.70 -27.69
CA ASP A 33 6.41 9.54 -27.70
C ASP A 33 5.84 9.57 -26.28
N VAL A 34 6.59 9.04 -25.30
CA VAL A 34 6.22 9.12 -23.88
C VAL A 34 6.29 10.55 -23.36
N LEU A 35 7.33 11.31 -23.71
CA LEU A 35 7.43 12.74 -23.35
C LEU A 35 6.25 13.53 -23.91
N ARG A 36 5.91 13.31 -25.19
CA ARG A 36 4.74 13.93 -25.81
C ARG A 36 3.43 13.55 -25.13
N ALA A 37 3.30 12.30 -24.69
CA ALA A 37 2.13 11.87 -23.94
C ALA A 37 2.03 12.58 -22.58
N ILE A 38 3.16 12.75 -21.88
CA ILE A 38 3.23 13.50 -20.61
C ILE A 38 2.86 14.98 -20.83
N ASP A 39 3.41 15.61 -21.87
CA ASP A 39 3.13 17.02 -22.19
C ASP A 39 1.67 17.25 -22.62
N GLY A 40 0.99 16.21 -23.10
CA GLY A 40 -0.41 16.24 -23.52
C GLY A 40 -1.41 15.73 -22.47
N LEU A 41 -0.98 15.48 -21.22
CA LEU A 41 -1.88 15.04 -20.16
C LEU A 41 -2.83 16.16 -19.75
N ASP A 42 -4.13 15.94 -19.94
CA ASP A 42 -5.16 16.80 -19.37
C ASP A 42 -5.41 16.42 -17.91
N CYS A 43 -4.72 17.11 -17.01
CA CYS A 43 -4.81 16.90 -15.56
C CYS A 43 -4.70 18.25 -14.84
N SER A 44 -5.17 18.31 -13.59
CA SER A 44 -5.04 19.53 -12.80
C SER A 44 -3.57 19.88 -12.55
N THR A 45 -3.26 21.17 -12.44
CA THR A 45 -1.90 21.65 -12.14
C THR A 45 -1.33 21.01 -10.87
N GLU A 46 -2.16 20.90 -9.81
CA GLU A 46 -1.78 20.25 -8.56
C GLU A 46 -1.40 18.77 -8.75
N PHE A 47 -2.14 18.04 -9.60
CA PHE A 47 -1.82 16.65 -9.89
C PHE A 47 -0.51 16.55 -10.68
N ASN A 48 -0.30 17.43 -11.65
CA ASN A 48 0.90 17.45 -12.46
C ASN A 48 2.15 17.68 -11.59
N GLU A 49 2.14 18.74 -10.79
CA GLU A 49 3.27 19.15 -9.93
C GLU A 49 3.65 18.08 -8.90
N ARG A 50 2.66 17.35 -8.35
CA ARG A 50 2.90 16.31 -7.34
C ARG A 50 3.42 15.00 -7.90
N ASN A 51 3.12 14.71 -9.16
CA ASN A 51 3.32 13.39 -9.72
C ASN A 51 4.33 13.33 -10.87
N PHE A 52 4.69 14.48 -11.47
CA PHE A 52 5.65 14.58 -12.56
C PHE A 52 6.74 15.59 -12.22
N THR A 53 7.98 15.14 -12.10
CA THR A 53 9.15 15.98 -11.88
C THR A 53 10.04 15.96 -13.11
N SER A 54 10.22 17.11 -13.76
CA SER A 54 11.12 17.22 -14.92
C SER A 54 12.58 17.09 -14.46
N VAL A 55 13.31 16.17 -15.07
CA VAL A 55 14.73 15.92 -14.80
C VAL A 55 15.52 15.91 -16.11
N LYS A 56 16.82 16.14 -16.01
CA LYS A 56 17.74 15.97 -17.15
C LYS A 56 18.59 14.73 -16.95
N TYR A 57 18.96 14.09 -18.04
CA TYR A 57 19.93 12.98 -18.04
C TYR A 57 20.87 13.12 -19.24
N LEU A 58 22.06 12.55 -19.11
CA LEU A 58 22.99 12.41 -20.22
C LEU A 58 22.66 11.13 -20.97
N ASP A 59 22.48 11.25 -22.28
CA ASP A 59 22.28 10.09 -23.15
C ASP A 59 23.60 9.34 -23.41
N GLY A 60 23.54 8.23 -24.15
CA GLY A 60 24.74 7.45 -24.50
C GLY A 60 25.75 8.19 -25.39
N LYS A 61 25.40 9.37 -25.91
CA LYS A 61 26.28 10.25 -26.69
C LYS A 61 26.81 11.43 -25.86
N GLY A 62 26.44 11.53 -24.58
CA GLY A 62 26.81 12.64 -23.70
C GLY A 62 25.96 13.89 -23.89
N GLU A 63 24.84 13.82 -24.62
CA GLU A 63 23.91 14.93 -24.80
C GLU A 63 22.92 14.99 -23.63
N GLU A 64 22.67 16.19 -23.10
CA GLU A 64 21.59 16.39 -22.13
C GLU A 64 20.23 16.24 -22.79
N ARG A 65 19.42 15.31 -22.29
CA ARG A 65 18.03 15.12 -22.68
C ARG A 65 17.07 15.24 -21.50
N ARG A 66 15.86 15.71 -21.80
CA ARG A 66 14.76 15.81 -20.84
C ARG A 66 14.22 14.41 -20.53
N SER A 67 13.95 14.15 -19.26
CA SER A 67 13.21 13.00 -18.77
C SER A 67 12.26 13.44 -17.64
N PHE A 68 11.43 12.54 -17.17
CA PHE A 68 10.53 12.77 -16.04
C PHE A 68 10.68 11.67 -15.02
N ASP A 69 10.81 12.07 -13.77
CA ASP A 69 10.61 11.20 -12.62
C ASP A 69 9.14 11.29 -12.22
N MET A 70 8.51 10.15 -11.99
CA MET A 70 7.07 10.06 -11.76
C MET A 70 6.75 9.23 -10.54
N THR A 71 5.75 9.64 -9.78
CA THR A 71 5.21 8.83 -8.68
C THR A 71 4.40 7.65 -9.21
N ARG A 72 4.02 6.72 -8.33
CA ARG A 72 3.05 5.66 -8.64
C ARG A 72 1.83 6.20 -9.38
N ASP A 73 1.20 7.25 -8.84
CA ASP A 73 -0.05 7.76 -9.37
C ASP A 73 0.15 8.42 -10.75
N GLY A 74 1.26 9.14 -10.94
CA GLY A 74 1.60 9.76 -12.21
C GLY A 74 1.81 8.76 -13.34
N TRP A 75 2.58 7.70 -13.11
CA TRP A 75 2.83 6.72 -14.17
C TRP A 75 1.60 5.83 -14.45
N VAL A 76 0.79 5.53 -13.43
CA VAL A 76 -0.49 4.82 -13.60
C VAL A 76 -1.43 5.67 -14.45
N PHE A 77 -1.57 6.96 -14.15
CA PHE A 77 -2.38 7.90 -14.93
C PHE A 77 -1.95 7.94 -16.39
N LEU A 78 -0.65 8.05 -16.64
CA LEU A 78 -0.07 8.00 -17.99
C LEU A 78 -0.37 6.67 -18.71
N ALA A 79 -0.22 5.54 -18.02
CA ALA A 79 -0.46 4.22 -18.58
C ALA A 79 -1.92 3.99 -19.00
N MET A 80 -2.89 4.65 -18.36
CA MET A 80 -4.30 4.58 -18.75
C MET A 80 -4.53 5.13 -20.16
N GLY A 81 -3.79 6.16 -20.57
CA GLY A 81 -3.84 6.74 -21.92
C GLY A 81 -3.15 5.89 -23.00
N PHE A 82 -2.41 4.84 -22.62
CA PHE A 82 -1.73 3.98 -23.59
C PHE A 82 -2.63 2.86 -24.12
N THR A 83 -2.41 2.53 -25.39
CA THR A 83 -3.06 1.44 -26.12
C THR A 83 -2.04 0.37 -26.53
N GLY A 84 -2.54 -0.86 -26.74
CA GLY A 84 -1.75 -2.03 -27.17
C GLY A 84 -1.78 -3.20 -26.18
N PRO A 85 -1.29 -4.39 -26.58
CA PRO A 85 -1.42 -5.62 -25.79
C PRO A 85 -0.72 -5.55 -24.42
N ARG A 86 0.42 -4.85 -24.32
CA ARG A 86 1.11 -4.64 -23.03
C ARG A 86 0.36 -3.67 -22.12
N ALA A 87 -0.27 -2.65 -22.71
CA ALA A 87 -1.10 -1.73 -21.97
C ALA A 87 -2.36 -2.42 -21.45
N ALA A 88 -2.97 -3.29 -22.26
CA ALA A 88 -4.09 -4.13 -21.84
C ALA A 88 -3.71 -5.06 -20.68
N ALA A 89 -2.62 -5.82 -20.82
CA ALA A 89 -2.13 -6.70 -19.76
C ALA A 89 -1.81 -5.94 -18.46
N PHE A 90 -1.22 -4.74 -18.57
CA PHE A 90 -1.01 -3.88 -17.41
C PHE A 90 -2.32 -3.44 -16.75
N LYS A 91 -3.30 -2.99 -17.56
CA LYS A 91 -4.61 -2.55 -17.07
C LYS A 91 -5.35 -3.70 -16.36
N GLU A 92 -5.34 -4.89 -16.96
CA GLU A 92 -5.91 -6.10 -16.36
C GLU A 92 -5.23 -6.47 -15.03
N ALA A 93 -3.90 -6.48 -14.98
CA ALA A 93 -3.16 -6.75 -13.75
C ALA A 93 -3.44 -5.71 -12.66
N TYR A 94 -3.55 -4.43 -13.03
CA TYR A 94 -3.89 -3.35 -12.12
C TYR A 94 -5.31 -3.52 -11.56
N ILE A 95 -6.29 -3.84 -12.41
CA ILE A 95 -7.69 -4.12 -12.01
C ILE A 95 -7.75 -5.35 -11.10
N ALA A 96 -7.08 -6.44 -11.46
CA ALA A 96 -7.04 -7.66 -10.65
C ALA A 96 -6.46 -7.39 -9.25
N ARG A 97 -5.41 -6.57 -9.17
CA ARG A 97 -4.81 -6.17 -7.89
C ARG A 97 -5.77 -5.32 -7.06
N PHE A 98 -6.53 -4.42 -7.69
CA PHE A 98 -7.53 -3.61 -7.02
C PHE A 98 -8.67 -4.48 -6.47
N ASN A 99 -9.22 -5.38 -7.28
CA ASN A 99 -10.28 -6.30 -6.86
C ASN A 99 -9.81 -7.20 -5.71
N ALA A 100 -8.57 -7.70 -5.75
CA ALA A 100 -8.00 -8.47 -4.65
C ALA A 100 -7.89 -7.68 -3.34
N MET A 101 -7.65 -6.37 -3.40
CA MET A 101 -7.67 -5.50 -2.22
C MET A 101 -9.10 -5.24 -1.72
N GLU A 102 -10.09 -5.16 -2.61
CA GLU A 102 -11.50 -5.03 -2.22
C GLU A 102 -12.07 -6.33 -1.64
N GLU A 103 -11.64 -7.48 -2.17
CA GLU A 103 -11.95 -8.83 -1.69
C GLU A 103 -11.18 -9.23 -0.43
N GLU A 104 -10.31 -8.36 0.09
CA GLU A 104 -9.84 -8.41 1.48
C GLU A 104 -10.75 -7.51 2.34
N PRO A 105 -12.00 -7.92 2.66
CA PRO A 105 -12.79 -7.19 3.63
C PRO A 105 -12.02 -7.26 4.93
N ARG A 106 -11.65 -6.07 5.43
CA ARG A 106 -11.02 -5.80 6.73
C ARG A 106 -11.04 -7.03 7.64
N ARG A 107 -9.95 -7.82 7.60
CA ARG A 107 -9.61 -8.78 8.67
C ARG A 107 -9.35 -8.08 10.02
N GLN A 108 -9.71 -6.80 10.14
CA GLN A 108 -9.63 -5.94 11.32
C GLN A 108 -11.02 -5.63 11.93
N HIS A 109 -12.10 -6.29 11.52
CA HIS A 109 -13.37 -6.31 12.28
C HIS A 109 -13.83 -7.73 12.64
N ARG A 110 -12.91 -8.69 12.80
CA ARG A 110 -13.25 -10.01 13.38
C ARG A 110 -12.23 -10.49 14.41
N THR A 111 -11.72 -9.58 15.23
CA THR A 111 -10.97 -9.93 16.45
C THR A 111 -11.29 -8.97 17.60
N ALA A 112 -12.56 -8.61 17.75
CA ALA A 112 -13.25 -8.04 18.91
C ALA A 112 -14.67 -7.81 18.36
N PHE A 113 -15.75 -8.48 18.73
CA PHE A 113 -16.29 -8.77 20.04
C PHE A 113 -17.22 -9.99 19.91
N PHE A 114 -16.77 -11.15 20.33
CA PHE A 114 -17.66 -12.20 20.84
C PHE A 114 -16.94 -12.78 22.04
N VAL A 115 -17.00 -12.06 23.15
CA VAL A 115 -16.78 -12.70 24.45
C VAL A 115 -18.05 -13.51 24.66
N ASN A 116 -17.96 -14.84 24.61
CA ASN A 116 -19.10 -15.70 24.90
C ASN A 116 -19.55 -15.42 26.33
N GLU A 117 -20.77 -14.89 26.49
CA GLU A 117 -21.36 -14.50 27.77
C GLU A 117 -21.35 -15.65 28.79
N GLU A 118 -21.45 -16.90 28.31
CA GLU A 118 -21.33 -18.12 29.13
C GLU A 118 -19.94 -18.33 29.76
N GLN A 119 -18.86 -17.92 29.09
CA GLN A 119 -17.50 -18.09 29.60
C GLN A 119 -17.22 -17.11 30.74
N GLY A 120 -17.77 -15.89 30.66
CA GLY A 120 -17.70 -14.91 31.74
C GLY A 120 -18.42 -15.39 33.01
N LEU A 121 -19.58 -16.03 32.85
CA LEU A 121 -20.35 -16.54 33.99
C LEU A 121 -19.69 -17.76 34.65
N ARG A 122 -19.06 -18.65 33.88
CA ARG A 122 -18.28 -19.78 34.42
C ARG A 122 -17.03 -19.33 35.17
N LEU A 123 -16.30 -18.34 34.64
CA LEU A 123 -15.13 -17.77 35.31
C LEU A 123 -15.50 -17.07 36.63
N ALA A 124 -16.64 -16.37 36.66
CA ALA A 124 -17.15 -15.75 37.90
C ALA A 124 -17.60 -16.79 38.94
N ALA A 125 -18.20 -17.91 38.50
CA ALA A 125 -18.59 -19.00 39.39
C ALA A 125 -17.37 -19.71 40.01
N ASP A 126 -16.34 -19.99 39.20
CA ASP A 126 -15.09 -20.62 39.66
C ASP A 126 -14.31 -19.72 40.64
N GLU A 127 -14.35 -18.39 40.46
CA GLU A 127 -13.73 -17.44 41.39
C GLU A 127 -14.49 -17.32 42.73
N ALA A 128 -15.82 -17.38 42.69
CA ALA A 128 -16.65 -17.38 43.91
C ALA A 128 -16.41 -18.64 44.76
N GLU A 129 -16.23 -19.80 44.11
CA GLU A 129 -15.93 -21.06 44.80
C GLU A 129 -14.53 -21.04 45.43
N LYS A 130 -13.53 -20.46 44.74
CA LYS A 130 -12.18 -20.27 45.30
C LYS A 130 -12.16 -19.28 46.47
N ARG A 131 -13.01 -18.24 46.46
CA ARG A 131 -13.15 -17.29 47.59
C ARG A 131 -13.87 -17.89 48.79
N ALA A 132 -14.79 -18.83 48.58
CA ALA A 132 -15.47 -19.54 49.66
C ALA A 132 -14.57 -20.59 50.36
N GLY A 133 -13.50 -21.03 49.69
CA GLY A 133 -12.55 -22.04 50.20
C GLY A 133 -11.41 -21.52 51.08
N GLU A 134 -11.23 -20.20 51.24
CA GLU A 134 -10.12 -19.66 52.03
C GLU A 134 -10.48 -19.61 53.53
N PRO A 135 -9.82 -20.38 54.42
CA PRO A 135 -10.19 -20.42 55.83
C PRO A 135 -9.85 -19.08 56.49
N GLN A 136 -10.84 -18.43 57.09
CA GLN A 136 -10.64 -17.28 57.96
C GLN A 136 -9.68 -17.65 59.10
N ARG A 137 -8.41 -17.25 58.98
CA ARG A 137 -7.46 -17.27 60.09
C ARG A 137 -7.95 -16.28 61.15
N LYS A 138 -8.60 -16.81 62.18
CA LYS A 138 -8.99 -16.09 63.41
C LYS A 138 -7.75 -15.39 63.98
N ARG A 139 -7.75 -14.06 64.04
CA ARG A 139 -6.79 -13.32 64.88
C ARG A 139 -7.20 -13.49 66.35
N PRO A 140 -6.29 -13.85 67.26
CA PRO A 140 -6.61 -14.06 68.67
C PRO A 140 -7.01 -12.75 69.37
N ARG A 141 -7.99 -12.85 70.28
CA ARG A 141 -8.40 -11.80 71.23
C ARG A 141 -7.43 -11.75 72.43
N CYS A 142 -7.48 -10.61 73.14
CA CYS A 142 -6.92 -10.26 74.46
C CYS A 142 -5.59 -9.50 74.42
N ALA A 143 -5.29 -8.52 75.29
CA ALA A 143 -6.06 -7.78 76.30
C ALA A 143 -5.28 -6.48 76.63
N LEU A 144 -5.98 -5.47 77.16
CA LEU A 144 -5.42 -4.24 77.73
C LEU A 144 -4.56 -4.52 78.97
N PRO A 145 -3.54 -3.70 79.28
CA PRO A 145 -3.16 -3.38 80.64
C PRO A 145 -4.04 -2.27 81.23
#